data_AF-A0A4Q3S781-F1
#
_entry.id   AF-A0A4Q3S781-F1
#
_cell.length_a   1.000
_cell.length_b   1.000
_cell.length_c   1.000
_cell.angle_alpha   90.00
_cell.angle_beta   90.00
_cell.angle_gamma   90.00
#
_symmetry.space_group_name_H-M   'P 1'
#
loop_
_entity.id
_entity.type
_entity.pdbx_description
1 polymer ?
#
loop_
_entity_poly.entity_id
_entity_poly.type
_entity_poly.pdbx_seq_one_letter_code
_entity_poly.pdbx_strand_id
1 'polypeptide(L)'
;MDTESIVGFQRDIFLNLHHIVFSKYTVKIMSEKIASIIGSTGMIGIYLQEQLLQDNYFDTVRVLVRRPQEKTNEKLEVKLINFDDAESVKIALEGSDTIFSCIGTTQRNVKGDKELYRKIDFEIPANTARWGKEIGCKKWVMITSVNANPASSTFYLKLKG
;
A
#
# COMPACT_ATOMS: atom_id res chain seq x y z
N MET A 1 23.24 -59.39 0.88
CA MET A 1 22.58 -58.08 1.08
C MET A 1 23.20 -57.20 0.04
N ASP A 2 22.49 -57.12 -1.07
CA ASP A 2 23.12 -56.94 -2.38
C ASP A 2 23.23 -55.44 -2.63
N THR A 3 24.37 -55.00 -3.16
CA THR A 3 24.73 -53.59 -3.30
C THR A 3 23.65 -52.76 -4.00
N GLU A 4 22.88 -53.35 -4.92
CA GLU A 4 21.74 -52.71 -5.58
C GLU A 4 20.60 -52.31 -4.62
N SER A 5 20.35 -53.11 -3.57
CA SER A 5 19.29 -52.82 -2.59
C SER A 5 19.66 -51.68 -1.63
N ILE A 6 20.95 -51.47 -1.37
CA ILE A 6 21.45 -50.32 -0.58
C ILE A 6 21.36 -49.02 -1.40
N VAL A 7 21.70 -49.10 -2.69
CA VAL A 7 21.62 -47.94 -3.61
C VAL A 7 20.17 -47.52 -3.85
N GLY A 8 19.24 -48.48 -3.99
CA GLY A 8 17.80 -48.22 -4.08
C GLY A 8 17.26 -47.52 -2.84
N PHE A 9 17.61 -48.01 -1.64
CA PHE A 9 17.18 -47.43 -0.37
C PHE A 9 17.73 -46.02 -0.14
N GLN A 10 19.00 -45.76 -0.46
CA GLN A 10 19.57 -44.40 -0.40
C GLN A 10 18.90 -43.43 -1.38
N ARG A 11 18.53 -43.90 -2.58
CA ARG A 11 17.84 -43.09 -3.59
C ARG A 11 16.39 -42.79 -3.18
N ASP A 12 15.69 -43.74 -2.57
CA ASP A 12 14.34 -43.54 -2.04
C ASP A 12 14.31 -42.63 -0.82
N ILE A 13 15.33 -42.70 0.05
CA ILE A 13 15.54 -41.72 1.13
C ILE A 13 15.81 -40.34 0.54
N PHE A 14 16.69 -40.22 -0.47
CA PHE A 14 17.01 -38.94 -1.08
C PHE A 14 15.78 -38.31 -1.76
N LEU A 15 14.96 -39.11 -2.46
CA LEU A 15 13.72 -38.65 -3.10
C LEU A 15 12.64 -38.26 -2.08
N ASN A 16 12.45 -39.05 -1.01
CA ASN A 16 11.51 -38.71 0.06
C ASN A 16 11.97 -37.48 0.85
N LEU A 17 13.26 -37.35 1.12
CA LEU A 17 13.81 -36.18 1.80
C LEU A 17 13.63 -34.93 0.93
N HIS A 18 13.84 -35.03 -0.39
CA HIS A 18 13.60 -33.92 -1.31
C HIS A 18 12.12 -33.52 -1.37
N HIS A 19 11.18 -34.48 -1.38
CA HIS A 19 9.75 -34.21 -1.32
C HIS A 19 9.30 -33.63 0.03
N ILE A 20 9.84 -34.12 1.14
CA ILE A 20 9.50 -33.63 2.50
C ILE A 20 10.09 -32.24 2.73
N VAL A 21 11.31 -31.99 2.27
CA VAL A 21 11.94 -30.67 2.27
C VAL A 21 11.12 -29.74 1.37
N PHE A 22 10.85 -30.08 0.11
CA PHE A 22 10.00 -29.23 -0.74
C PHE A 22 8.61 -29.01 -0.16
N SER A 23 7.98 -29.99 0.49
CA SER A 23 6.66 -29.82 1.11
C SER A 23 6.70 -28.96 2.38
N LYS A 24 7.77 -29.01 3.18
CA LYS A 24 7.98 -28.10 4.33
C LYS A 24 8.39 -26.70 3.92
N TYR A 25 9.15 -26.56 2.83
CA TYR A 25 9.55 -25.30 2.22
C TYR A 25 8.53 -24.78 1.20
N THR A 26 7.46 -25.54 0.94
CA THR A 26 6.14 -25.03 0.53
C THR A 26 5.48 -24.37 1.76
N VAL A 27 6.26 -23.59 2.51
CA VAL A 27 5.78 -22.29 2.95
C VAL A 27 5.35 -21.63 1.65
N LYS A 28 4.06 -21.70 1.38
CA LYS A 28 3.33 -20.87 0.45
C LYS A 28 4.10 -19.55 0.38
N ILE A 29 4.78 -19.26 -0.75
CA ILE A 29 5.22 -17.89 -1.03
C ILE A 29 3.92 -17.13 -1.24
N MET A 30 3.24 -16.82 -0.13
CA MET A 30 2.20 -15.84 -0.09
C MET A 30 2.94 -14.54 -0.34
N SER A 31 2.74 -13.96 -1.51
CA SER A 31 3.11 -12.57 -1.70
C SER A 31 2.38 -11.79 -0.60
N GLU A 32 3.15 -11.21 0.32
CA GLU A 32 2.62 -10.35 1.37
C GLU A 32 1.65 -9.33 0.76
N LYS A 33 0.44 -9.25 1.31
CA LYS A 33 -0.61 -8.35 0.83
C LYS A 33 -0.49 -7.01 1.52
N ILE A 34 0.00 -6.02 0.78
CA ILE A 34 0.28 -4.69 1.34
C ILE A 34 -0.79 -3.68 0.89
N ALA A 35 -1.48 -3.09 1.86
CA ALA A 35 -2.33 -1.92 1.68
C ALA A 35 -1.58 -0.65 2.08
N SER A 36 -1.30 0.23 1.12
CA SER A 36 -0.68 1.53 1.38
C SER A 36 -1.74 2.63 1.46
N ILE A 37 -1.67 3.50 2.47
CA ILE A 37 -2.59 4.62 2.67
C ILE A 37 -1.81 5.94 2.62
N ILE A 38 -2.21 6.84 1.73
CA ILE A 38 -1.83 8.26 1.79
C ILE A 38 -2.99 9.06 2.40
N GLY A 39 -2.66 10.00 3.29
CA GLY A 39 -3.68 10.75 4.04
C GLY A 39 -4.30 9.97 5.22
N SER A 40 -3.57 9.01 5.79
CA SER A 40 -4.00 8.19 6.94
C SER A 40 -4.30 8.99 8.22
N THR A 41 -3.78 10.22 8.34
CA THR A 41 -4.01 11.09 9.51
C THR A 41 -5.29 11.95 9.37
N GLY A 42 -5.95 11.91 8.21
CA GLY A 42 -7.24 12.58 8.01
C GLY A 42 -8.39 11.74 8.52
N MET A 43 -9.58 12.34 8.72
CA MET A 43 -10.75 11.66 9.30
C MET A 43 -11.06 10.32 8.62
N ILE A 44 -11.12 10.30 7.28
CA ILE A 44 -11.41 9.08 6.52
C ILE A 44 -10.23 8.11 6.56
N GLY A 45 -9.00 8.63 6.49
CA GLY A 45 -7.79 7.81 6.54
C GLY A 45 -7.64 7.06 7.86
N ILE A 46 -7.98 7.69 8.99
CA ILE A 46 -7.95 7.07 10.33
C ILE A 46 -8.93 5.90 10.37
N TYR A 47 -10.16 6.13 9.93
CA TYR A 47 -11.19 5.09 9.89
C TYR A 47 -10.80 3.92 8.97
N LEU A 48 -10.32 4.22 7.75
CA LEU A 48 -9.88 3.21 6.81
C LEU A 48 -8.70 2.39 7.37
N GLN A 49 -7.72 3.05 8.00
CA GLN A 49 -6.59 2.38 8.64
C GLN A 49 -7.08 1.39 9.71
N GLU A 50 -8.06 1.75 10.53
CA GLU A 50 -8.63 0.85 11.55
C GLU A 50 -9.31 -0.37 10.95
N GLN A 51 -10.07 -0.19 9.87
CA GLN A 51 -10.71 -1.30 9.17
C GLN A 51 -9.68 -2.24 8.54
N LEU A 52 -8.66 -1.69 7.86
CA LEU A 52 -7.62 -2.49 7.21
C LEU A 52 -6.75 -3.25 8.21
N LEU A 53 -6.50 -2.69 9.41
CA LEU A 53 -5.76 -3.39 10.46
C LEU A 53 -6.52 -4.63 10.98
N GLN A 54 -7.85 -4.64 10.89
CA GLN A 54 -8.71 -5.78 11.27
C GLN A 54 -8.98 -6.74 10.11
N ASP A 55 -8.64 -6.36 8.87
CA ASP A 55 -8.90 -7.15 7.67
C ASP A 55 -7.81 -8.20 7.43
N ASN A 56 -8.18 -9.48 7.43
CA ASN A 56 -7.27 -10.61 7.19
C ASN A 56 -6.82 -10.74 5.73
N TYR A 57 -7.39 -9.98 4.80
CA TYR A 57 -6.95 -9.97 3.39
C TYR A 57 -5.58 -9.30 3.22
N PHE A 58 -5.28 -8.28 4.03
CA PHE A 58 -3.99 -7.59 4.01
C PHE A 58 -3.12 -8.07 5.16
N ASP A 59 -1.87 -8.39 4.86
CA ASP A 59 -0.86 -8.76 5.85
C ASP A 59 -0.26 -7.50 6.49
N THR A 60 -0.04 -6.46 5.67
CA THR A 60 0.56 -5.19 6.11
C THR A 60 -0.30 -3.99 5.69
N VAL A 61 -0.50 -3.09 6.64
CA VAL A 61 -1.10 -1.77 6.44
C VAL A 61 0.01 -0.74 6.55
N ARG A 62 0.47 -0.26 5.39
CA ARG A 62 1.49 0.76 5.29
C ARG A 62 0.86 2.15 5.26
N VAL A 63 1.34 3.06 6.08
CA VAL A 63 0.91 4.46 6.01
C VAL A 63 2.08 5.37 5.63
N LEU A 64 1.83 6.24 4.66
CA LEU A 64 2.78 7.25 4.21
C LEU A 64 2.41 8.58 4.88
N VAL A 65 3.27 9.03 5.79
CA VAL A 65 3.02 10.18 6.65
C VAL A 65 4.13 11.22 6.53
N ARG A 66 3.78 12.50 6.75
CA ARG A 66 4.75 13.60 6.79
C ARG A 66 5.31 13.87 8.18
N ARG A 67 4.69 13.26 9.21
CA ARG A 67 5.03 13.42 10.62
C ARG A 67 4.89 12.05 11.30
N PRO A 68 5.70 11.76 12.34
CA PRO A 68 5.55 10.53 13.11
C PRO A 68 4.13 10.38 13.68
N GLN A 69 3.71 9.13 13.89
CA GLN A 69 2.51 8.78 14.64
C GLN A 69 2.88 7.82 15.78
N GLU A 70 2.14 7.89 16.88
CA GLU A 70 2.38 7.06 18.07
C GLU A 70 1.66 5.71 18.01
N LYS A 71 0.73 5.53 17.07
CA LYS A 71 -0.04 4.29 16.92
C LYS A 71 0.88 3.13 16.56
N THR A 72 0.78 2.03 17.31
CA THR A 72 1.50 0.78 17.07
C THR A 72 0.52 -0.35 16.82
N ASN A 73 0.88 -1.26 15.92
CA ASN A 73 0.17 -2.51 15.63
C ASN A 73 1.12 -3.43 14.85
N GLU A 74 1.00 -4.75 15.01
CA GLU A 74 1.88 -5.73 14.35
C GLU A 74 1.82 -5.64 12.82
N LYS A 75 0.67 -5.27 12.26
CA LYS A 75 0.46 -5.10 10.81
C LYS A 75 0.77 -3.69 10.32
N LEU A 76 1.06 -2.74 11.21
CA LEU A 76 1.19 -1.33 10.86
C LEU A 76 2.65 -0.98 10.53
N GLU A 77 2.88 -0.61 9.28
CA GLU A 77 4.16 -0.07 8.83
C GLU A 77 4.06 1.43 8.60
N VAL A 78 4.97 2.21 9.20
CA VAL A 78 4.99 3.68 9.07
C VAL A 78 6.15 4.10 8.17
N LYS A 79 5.84 4.73 7.04
CA LYS A 79 6.83 5.38 6.16
C LYS A 79 6.75 6.89 6.34
N LEU A 80 7.77 7.46 6.97
CA LEU A 80 7.94 8.91 7.06
C LEU A 80 8.56 9.41 5.74
N ILE A 81 7.83 10.24 5.01
CA ILE A 81 8.24 10.69 3.67
C ILE A 81 7.99 12.17 3.44
N ASN A 82 8.71 12.73 2.48
CA ASN A 82 8.39 14.00 1.85
C ASN A 82 7.67 13.75 0.52
N PHE A 83 6.44 14.23 0.37
CA PHE A 83 5.67 14.07 -0.88
C PHE A 83 6.22 14.90 -2.04
N ASP A 84 7.14 15.83 -1.78
CA ASP A 84 7.84 16.60 -2.80
C ASP A 84 9.06 15.85 -3.37
N ASP A 85 9.46 14.76 -2.71
CA ASP A 85 10.53 13.87 -3.16
C ASP A 85 9.93 12.63 -3.82
N ALA A 86 9.91 12.63 -5.15
CA ALA A 86 9.32 11.57 -5.95
C ALA A 86 9.94 10.18 -5.69
N GLU A 87 11.26 10.12 -5.50
CA GLU A 87 11.95 8.85 -5.29
C GLU A 87 11.66 8.30 -3.89
N SER A 88 11.60 9.17 -2.87
CA SER A 88 11.17 8.79 -1.53
C SER A 88 9.75 8.18 -1.53
N VAL A 89 8.82 8.78 -2.28
CA VAL A 89 7.44 8.26 -2.37
C VAL A 89 7.40 6.92 -3.11
N LYS A 90 8.12 6.78 -4.22
CA LYS A 90 8.18 5.51 -4.98
C LYS A 90 8.69 4.37 -4.11
N ILE A 91 9.84 4.56 -3.45
CA ILE A 91 10.45 3.58 -2.56
C ILE A 91 9.47 3.21 -1.43
N ALA A 92 8.77 4.19 -0.86
CA ALA A 92 7.77 3.91 0.18
C ALA A 92 6.56 3.11 -0.33
N LEU A 93 6.22 3.23 -1.61
CA LEU A 93 5.09 2.51 -2.22
C LEU A 93 5.47 1.12 -2.75
N GLU A 94 6.75 0.79 -2.91
CA GLU A 94 7.20 -0.49 -3.45
C GLU A 94 6.54 -1.70 -2.76
N GLY A 95 6.15 -2.69 -3.56
CA GLY A 95 5.47 -3.90 -3.08
C GLY A 95 3.98 -3.71 -2.70
N SER A 96 3.41 -2.51 -2.84
CA SER A 96 1.98 -2.30 -2.55
C SER A 96 1.06 -3.08 -3.50
N ASP A 97 0.19 -3.95 -2.99
CA ASP A 97 -0.88 -4.55 -3.79
C ASP A 97 -2.01 -3.56 -4.05
N THR A 98 -2.30 -2.70 -3.08
CA THR A 98 -3.36 -1.68 -3.18
C THR A 98 -2.91 -0.38 -2.54
N ILE A 99 -3.15 0.73 -3.23
CA ILE A 99 -2.90 2.09 -2.71
C ILE A 99 -4.24 2.80 -2.54
N PHE A 100 -4.48 3.32 -1.34
CA PHE A 100 -5.65 4.12 -0.97
C PHE A 100 -5.25 5.59 -0.81
N SER A 101 -5.88 6.45 -1.60
CA SER A 101 -5.77 7.89 -1.50
C SER A 101 -6.93 8.45 -0.68
N CYS A 102 -6.63 8.77 0.58
CA CYS A 102 -7.50 9.51 1.50
C CYS A 102 -6.99 10.95 1.70
N ILE A 103 -6.03 11.40 0.89
CA ILE A 103 -5.47 12.74 1.02
C ILE A 103 -6.47 13.77 0.52
N GLY A 104 -6.51 14.90 1.21
CA GLY A 104 -7.30 16.04 0.86
C GLY A 104 -7.15 17.12 1.92
N THR A 105 -7.47 18.33 1.56
CA THR A 105 -7.46 19.47 2.46
C THR A 105 -8.70 20.33 2.24
N THR A 106 -8.87 21.32 3.10
CA THR A 106 -9.93 22.32 2.98
C THR A 106 -9.30 23.69 2.70
N GLN A 107 -10.04 24.58 2.05
CA GLN A 107 -9.58 25.96 1.81
C GLN A 107 -9.19 26.67 3.11
N ARG A 108 -9.87 26.33 4.22
CA ARG A 108 -9.53 26.80 5.56
C ARG A 108 -8.14 26.33 6.01
N ASN A 109 -7.83 25.05 5.81
CA ASN A 109 -6.55 24.47 6.24
C ASN A 109 -5.34 25.06 5.50
N VAL A 110 -5.51 25.43 4.24
CA VAL A 110 -4.47 26.10 3.44
C VAL A 110 -4.53 27.63 3.52
N LYS A 111 -5.43 28.20 4.34
CA LYS A 111 -5.59 29.65 4.52
C LYS A 111 -5.77 30.41 3.20
N GLY A 112 -6.47 29.81 2.23
CA GLY A 112 -6.71 30.38 0.91
C GLY A 112 -5.58 30.19 -0.12
N ASP A 113 -4.49 29.53 0.23
CA ASP A 113 -3.40 29.19 -0.70
C ASP A 113 -3.89 28.13 -1.72
N LYS A 114 -4.16 28.60 -2.94
CA LYS A 114 -4.69 27.77 -4.02
C LYS A 114 -3.65 26.81 -4.60
N GLU A 115 -2.37 27.19 -4.60
CA GLU A 115 -1.30 26.33 -5.11
C GLU A 115 -1.08 25.17 -4.15
N LEU A 116 -1.04 25.45 -2.84
CA LEU A 116 -0.99 24.40 -1.83
C LEU A 116 -2.24 23.51 -1.86
N TYR A 117 -3.42 24.09 -2.10
CA TYR A 117 -4.65 23.33 -2.26
C TYR A 117 -4.56 22.35 -3.45
N ARG A 118 -4.16 22.86 -4.63
CA ARG A 118 -3.99 22.07 -5.84
C ARG A 118 -2.95 20.97 -5.66
N LYS A 119 -1.82 21.30 -5.05
CA LYS A 119 -0.76 20.35 -4.75
C LYS A 119 -1.27 19.17 -3.91
N ILE A 120 -2.02 19.46 -2.85
CA ILE A 120 -2.53 18.43 -1.93
C ILE A 120 -3.68 17.61 -2.53
N ASP A 121 -4.71 18.26 -3.07
CA ASP A 121 -5.94 17.58 -3.53
C ASP A 121 -5.84 17.03 -4.96
N PHE A 122 -4.84 17.42 -5.75
CA PHE A 122 -4.71 16.97 -7.14
C PHE A 122 -3.33 16.36 -7.46
N GLU A 123 -2.24 17.09 -7.22
CA GLU A 123 -0.91 16.66 -7.69
C GLU A 123 -0.41 15.42 -6.94
N ILE A 124 -0.56 15.38 -5.62
CA ILE A 124 -0.17 14.21 -4.82
C ILE A 124 -0.97 12.95 -5.25
N PRO A 125 -2.32 12.96 -5.34
CA PRO A 125 -3.07 11.84 -5.88
C PRO A 125 -2.62 11.43 -7.29
N ALA A 126 -2.46 12.39 -8.21
CA ALA A 126 -2.08 12.08 -9.59
C ALA A 126 -0.69 11.45 -9.71
N ASN A 127 0.28 11.95 -8.94
CA ASN A 127 1.64 11.42 -8.94
C ASN A 127 1.70 10.04 -8.29
N THR A 128 1.04 9.84 -7.15
CA THR A 128 1.01 8.53 -6.48
C THR A 128 0.27 7.46 -7.30
N ALA A 129 -0.76 7.83 -8.06
CA ALA A 129 -1.40 6.93 -9.02
C ALA A 129 -0.43 6.52 -10.14
N ARG A 130 0.32 7.48 -10.69
CA ARG A 130 1.32 7.24 -11.74
C ARG A 130 2.43 6.31 -11.24
N TRP A 131 3.03 6.65 -10.10
CA TRP A 131 4.09 5.85 -9.49
C TRP A 131 3.59 4.47 -9.08
N GLY A 132 2.37 4.37 -8.53
CA GLY A 132 1.72 3.09 -8.25
C GLY A 132 1.66 2.19 -9.48
N LYS A 133 1.32 2.75 -10.65
CA LYS A 133 1.35 2.01 -11.92
C LYS A 133 2.77 1.59 -12.33
N GLU A 134 3.75 2.47 -12.19
CA GLU A 134 5.16 2.19 -12.52
C GLU A 134 5.73 1.03 -11.70
N ILE A 135 5.38 0.93 -10.41
CA ILE A 135 5.84 -0.15 -9.52
C ILE A 135 4.97 -1.42 -9.61
N GLY A 136 4.01 -1.48 -10.53
CA GLY A 136 3.15 -2.66 -10.73
C GLY A 136 2.06 -2.85 -9.68
N CYS A 137 1.64 -1.80 -8.98
CA CYS A 137 0.52 -1.86 -8.05
C CYS A 137 -0.78 -2.24 -8.80
N LYS A 138 -1.52 -3.21 -8.26
CA LYS A 138 -2.69 -3.79 -8.94
C LYS A 138 -3.92 -2.92 -8.84
N LYS A 139 -4.04 -2.15 -7.75
CA LYS A 139 -5.23 -1.34 -7.46
C LYS A 139 -4.83 0.00 -6.87
N TRP A 140 -5.41 1.07 -7.40
CA TRP A 140 -5.31 2.40 -6.82
C TRP A 140 -6.73 2.95 -6.62
N VAL A 141 -7.06 3.31 -5.39
CA VAL A 141 -8.41 3.70 -4.97
C VAL A 141 -8.35 5.11 -4.40
N MET A 142 -9.20 6.01 -4.89
CA MET A 142 -9.30 7.37 -4.38
C MET A 142 -10.66 7.65 -3.80
N ILE A 143 -10.67 8.35 -2.67
CA ILE A 143 -11.88 8.85 -2.06
C ILE A 143 -12.10 10.28 -2.54
N THR A 144 -13.16 10.48 -3.32
CA THR A 144 -13.55 11.80 -3.85
C THR A 144 -14.75 12.35 -3.05
N SER A 145 -15.16 13.57 -3.35
CA SER A 145 -16.36 14.15 -2.75
C SER A 145 -17.60 13.82 -3.56
N VAL A 146 -18.74 13.69 -2.86
CA VAL A 146 -20.06 13.64 -3.50
C VAL A 146 -20.21 14.87 -4.41
N ASN A 147 -20.61 14.65 -5.67
CA ASN A 147 -20.75 15.66 -6.73
C ASN A 147 -19.44 16.28 -7.27
N ALA A 148 -18.30 15.61 -7.12
CA ALA A 148 -17.10 15.88 -7.90
C ALA A 148 -17.46 16.01 -9.39
N ASN A 149 -17.20 17.18 -9.99
CA ASN A 149 -17.60 17.50 -11.35
C ASN A 149 -16.63 18.55 -11.95
N PRO A 150 -15.84 18.21 -12.99
CA PRO A 150 -14.88 19.12 -13.59
C PRO A 150 -15.54 20.38 -14.20
N ALA A 151 -16.85 20.33 -14.50
CA ALA A 151 -17.61 21.46 -15.01
C ALA A 151 -18.16 22.40 -13.90
N SER A 152 -17.97 22.08 -12.62
CA SER A 152 -18.54 22.87 -11.51
C SER A 152 -17.97 24.31 -11.43
N SER A 153 -18.79 25.28 -11.03
CA SER A 153 -18.35 26.64 -10.71
C SER A 153 -17.60 26.71 -9.36
N THR A 154 -17.83 25.73 -8.48
CA THR A 154 -17.16 25.63 -7.19
C THR A 154 -15.77 25.00 -7.36
N PHE A 155 -14.71 25.73 -7.00
CA PHE A 155 -13.32 25.27 -7.11
C PHE A 155 -13.08 23.88 -6.49
N TYR A 156 -13.69 23.60 -5.34
CA TYR A 156 -13.62 22.31 -4.66
C TYR A 156 -14.13 21.13 -5.51
N LEU A 157 -15.33 21.27 -6.06
CA LEU A 157 -15.98 20.20 -6.84
C LEU A 157 -15.33 20.03 -8.21
N LYS A 158 -14.87 21.14 -8.80
CA LYS A 158 -14.10 21.15 -10.05
C LYS A 158 -12.74 20.47 -9.92
N LEU A 159 -12.05 20.63 -8.79
CA LEU A 159 -10.75 19.99 -8.59
C LEU A 159 -10.87 18.49 -8.34
N LYS A 160 -11.96 18.05 -7.70
CA LYS A 160 -12.17 16.65 -7.33
C LYS A 160 -12.82 15.78 -8.40
N GLY A 161 -13.41 16.38 -9.44
CA GLY A 161 -14.04 15.67 -10.56
C GLY A 161 -13.18 15.72 -11.80
#